data_AF-A0A949JRL9-F1
#
_entry.id   AF-A0A949JRL9-F1
#
_cell.length_a   1.000
_cell.length_b   1.000
_cell.length_c   1.000
_cell.angle_alpha   90.00
_cell.angle_beta   90.00
_cell.angle_gamma   90.00
#
_symmetry.space_group_name_H-M   'P 1'
#
loop_
_entity.id
_entity.type
_entity.pdbx_description
1 polymer ?
#
loop_
_entity_poly.entity_id
_entity_poly.type
_entity_poly.pdbx_seq_one_letter_code
_entity_poly.pdbx_strand_id
1 'polypeptide(L)'
;MQMQSTGAEWVPDPATIQWCFGIAHESRVKDAIKADVKSRSGEVPVDSEEYWTLVSEVAIEAILFDLMRMAERYGADFMYDHSEEP
;
A
#
# COMPACT_ATOMS: atom_id res chain seq x y z
N MET A 1 -18.34 32.43 15.62
CA MET A 1 -18.68 31.03 15.32
C MET A 1 -17.45 30.42 14.67
N GLN A 2 -16.70 29.57 15.38
CA GLN A 2 -15.56 28.85 14.81
C GLN A 2 -16.10 27.66 14.01
N MET A 3 -15.80 27.61 12.71
CA MET A 3 -16.05 26.41 11.90
C MET A 3 -15.11 25.31 12.41
N GLN A 4 -15.70 24.24 12.94
CA GLN A 4 -15.00 22.98 13.16
C GLN A 4 -14.57 22.46 11.79
N SER A 5 -13.26 22.38 11.57
CA SER A 5 -12.71 21.53 10.52
C SER A 5 -13.07 20.10 10.90
N THR A 6 -14.12 19.57 10.29
CA THR A 6 -14.21 18.12 10.12
C THR A 6 -13.03 17.78 9.21
N GLY A 7 -11.92 17.33 9.82
CA GLY A 7 -10.79 16.81 9.06
C GLY A 7 -11.33 15.69 8.19
N ALA A 8 -11.50 15.96 6.90
CA ALA A 8 -11.83 14.94 5.94
C ALA A 8 -10.72 13.90 6.05
N GLU A 9 -11.09 12.70 6.48
CA GLU A 9 -10.18 11.56 6.50
C GLU A 9 -9.66 11.41 5.08
N TRP A 10 -8.36 11.60 4.92
CA TRP A 10 -7.74 11.52 3.60
C TRP A 10 -7.78 10.04 3.18
N VAL A 11 -8.49 9.75 2.10
CA VAL A 11 -8.55 8.43 1.48
C VAL A 11 -7.74 8.48 0.19
N PRO A 12 -6.70 7.65 0.02
CA PRO A 12 -5.95 7.60 -1.23
C PRO A 12 -6.87 7.14 -2.37
N ASP A 13 -6.81 7.84 -3.50
CA ASP A 13 -7.49 7.38 -4.71
C ASP A 13 -6.73 6.18 -5.34
N PRO A 14 -7.38 5.40 -6.24
CA PRO A 14 -6.73 4.26 -6.88
C PRO A 14 -5.43 4.60 -7.63
N ALA A 15 -5.32 5.80 -8.18
CA ALA A 15 -4.12 6.26 -8.88
C ALA A 15 -2.93 6.45 -7.91
N THR A 16 -3.20 6.97 -6.71
CA THR A 16 -2.24 7.13 -5.63
C THR A 16 -1.73 5.76 -5.16
N ILE A 17 -2.64 4.80 -4.97
CA ILE A 17 -2.28 3.41 -4.64
C ILE A 17 -1.40 2.81 -5.76
N GLN A 18 -1.76 3.04 -7.03
CA GLN A 18 -1.00 2.55 -8.18
C GLN A 18 0.39 3.18 -8.33
N TRP A 19 0.53 4.48 -8.02
CA TRP A 19 1.84 5.14 -7.94
C TRP A 19 2.70 4.55 -6.82
N CYS A 20 2.09 4.29 -5.65
CA CYS A 20 2.74 3.62 -4.54
C CYS A 20 3.25 2.22 -4.94
N PHE A 21 2.49 1.44 -5.71
CA PHE A 21 2.96 0.19 -6.33
C PHE A 21 4.02 0.37 -7.42
N GLY A 22 4.11 1.54 -8.05
CA GLY A 22 5.16 1.84 -9.03
C GLY A 22 6.53 2.06 -8.38
N ILE A 23 6.54 2.62 -7.16
CA ILE A 23 7.77 2.86 -6.38
C ILE A 23 8.09 1.69 -5.45
N ALA A 24 7.08 1.08 -4.84
CA ALA A 24 7.23 -0.17 -4.11
C ALA A 24 7.37 -1.30 -5.13
N HIS A 25 8.56 -1.89 -5.22
CA HIS A 25 8.82 -2.93 -6.20
C HIS A 25 7.89 -4.13 -5.93
N GLU A 26 6.99 -4.43 -6.87
CA GLU A 26 5.91 -5.42 -6.70
C GLU A 26 6.41 -6.76 -6.14
N SER A 27 7.59 -7.22 -6.57
CA SER A 27 8.19 -8.47 -6.10
C SER A 27 8.47 -8.51 -4.59
N ARG A 28 8.65 -7.35 -3.93
CA ARG A 28 8.91 -7.25 -2.49
C ARG A 28 7.64 -7.36 -1.65
N VAL A 29 6.51 -6.88 -2.16
CA VAL A 29 5.25 -6.76 -1.41
C VAL A 29 4.22 -7.83 -1.76
N LYS A 30 4.24 -8.38 -2.99
CA LYS A 30 3.18 -9.30 -3.48
C LYS A 30 2.95 -10.52 -2.59
N ASP A 31 4.02 -11.11 -2.04
CA ASP A 31 3.92 -12.35 -1.26
C ASP A 31 3.42 -12.06 0.15
N ALA A 32 3.80 -10.91 0.72
CA ALA A 32 3.27 -10.43 1.99
C ALA A 32 1.77 -10.13 1.87
N ILE A 33 1.35 -9.44 0.80
CA ILE A 33 -0.05 -9.15 0.52
C ILE A 33 -0.86 -10.45 0.39
N LYS A 34 -0.39 -11.40 -0.44
CA LYS A 34 -1.07 -12.69 -0.61
C LYS A 34 -1.20 -13.47 0.69
N ALA A 35 -0.15 -13.48 1.51
CA ALA A 35 -0.16 -14.18 2.79
C ALA A 35 -1.15 -13.55 3.76
N ASP A 36 -1.19 -12.22 3.85
CA ASP A 36 -2.03 -11.52 4.81
C ASP A 36 -3.51 -11.49 4.37
N VAL A 37 -3.78 -11.30 3.07
CA VAL A 37 -5.14 -11.48 2.51
C VAL A 37 -5.63 -12.89 2.82
N LYS A 38 -4.83 -13.93 2.59
CA LYS A 38 -5.23 -15.32 2.89
C LYS A 38 -5.50 -15.53 4.38
N SER A 39 -4.77 -14.85 5.25
CA SER A 39 -4.93 -14.91 6.71
C SER A 39 -6.22 -14.21 7.18
N ARG A 40 -6.52 -13.05 6.59
CA ARG A 40 -7.62 -12.17 7.00
C ARG A 40 -8.94 -12.44 6.27
N SER A 41 -8.90 -13.06 5.09
CA SER A 41 -10.09 -13.23 4.25
C SER A 41 -11.09 -14.23 4.81
N GLY A 42 -10.70 -15.16 5.68
CA GLY A 42 -11.62 -16.14 6.29
C GLY A 42 -12.52 -16.83 5.25
N GLU A 43 -13.83 -16.63 5.38
CA GLU A 43 -14.87 -17.14 4.46
C GLU A 43 -15.41 -16.06 3.49
N VAL A 44 -14.78 -14.88 3.42
CA VAL A 44 -15.22 -13.78 2.55
C VAL A 44 -15.11 -14.19 1.07
N PRO A 45 -16.19 -14.09 0.27
CA PRO A 45 -16.19 -14.47 -1.14
C PRO A 45 -15.24 -13.59 -1.97
N VAL A 46 -14.42 -14.20 -2.81
CA VAL A 46 -13.39 -13.53 -3.62
C VAL A 46 -13.96 -12.49 -4.60
N ASP A 47 -15.20 -12.64 -5.01
CA ASP A 47 -15.92 -11.74 -5.92
C ASP A 47 -16.72 -10.64 -5.20
N SER A 48 -16.69 -10.61 -3.87
CA SER A 48 -17.40 -9.61 -3.07
C SER A 48 -16.62 -8.29 -2.95
N GLU A 49 -17.35 -7.19 -2.76
CA GLU A 49 -16.79 -5.87 -2.48
C GLU A 49 -15.95 -5.86 -1.19
N GLU A 50 -16.38 -6.62 -0.18
CA GLU A 50 -15.67 -6.78 1.10
C GLU A 50 -14.29 -7.41 0.89
N TYR A 51 -14.18 -8.43 0.04
CA TYR A 51 -12.89 -9.05 -0.28
C TYR A 51 -11.93 -8.07 -0.94
N TRP A 52 -12.41 -7.30 -1.92
CA TRP A 52 -11.58 -6.31 -2.61
C TRP A 52 -11.21 -5.12 -1.73
N THR A 53 -12.08 -4.76 -0.78
CA THR A 53 -11.76 -3.79 0.28
C THR A 53 -10.61 -4.31 1.14
N LEU A 54 -10.71 -5.55 1.62
CA LEU A 54 -9.63 -6.19 2.40
C LEU A 54 -8.31 -6.25 1.63
N VAL A 55 -8.34 -6.67 0.35
CA VAL A 55 -7.14 -6.71 -0.51
C VAL A 55 -6.50 -5.33 -0.61
N SER A 56 -7.32 -4.28 -0.75
CA SER A 56 -6.84 -2.89 -0.86
C SER A 56 -6.19 -2.42 0.43
N GLU A 57 -6.81 -2.68 1.59
CA GLU A 57 -6.25 -2.35 2.91
C GLU A 57 -4.89 -3.03 3.14
N VAL A 58 -4.83 -4.36 2.94
CA VAL A 58 -3.60 -5.13 3.09
C VAL A 58 -2.50 -4.64 2.15
N ALA A 59 -2.87 -4.31 0.91
CA ALA A 59 -1.91 -3.78 -0.06
C ALA A 59 -1.35 -2.42 0.36
N ILE A 60 -2.19 -1.49 0.81
CA ILE A 60 -1.76 -0.19 1.31
C ILE A 60 -0.79 -0.35 2.48
N GLU A 61 -1.13 -1.20 3.45
CA GLU A 61 -0.28 -1.49 4.62
C GLU A 61 1.09 -2.04 4.20
N ALA A 62 1.11 -3.04 3.32
CA ALA A 62 2.35 -3.66 2.85
C ALA A 62 3.25 -2.68 2.07
N ILE A 63 2.66 -1.83 1.23
CA ILE A 63 3.41 -0.81 0.48
C ILE A 63 3.97 0.25 1.43
N LEU A 64 3.16 0.79 2.35
CA LEU A 64 3.62 1.79 3.32
C LEU A 64 4.77 1.24 4.15
N PHE A 65 4.68 -0.02 4.57
CA PHE A 65 5.76 -0.68 5.29
C PHE A 65 7.04 -0.81 4.44
N ASP A 66 6.94 -1.23 3.18
CA ASP A 66 8.09 -1.29 2.26
C ASP A 66 8.75 0.08 2.10
N LEU A 67 7.95 1.12 1.82
CA LEU A 67 8.45 2.48 1.65
C LEU A 67 9.14 3.01 2.92
N MET A 68 8.57 2.78 4.10
CA MET A 68 9.20 3.16 5.37
C MET A 68 10.53 2.44 5.58
N ARG A 69 10.60 1.14 5.29
CA ARG A 69 11.85 0.37 5.41
C ARG A 69 12.91 0.84 4.42
N MET A 70 12.50 1.22 3.22
CA MET A 70 13.41 1.77 2.23
C MET A 70 13.92 3.15 2.65
N ALA A 71 13.06 4.01 3.19
CA ALA A 71 13.45 5.30 3.74
C ALA A 71 14.40 5.17 4.95
N GLU A 72 14.17 4.18 5.82
CA GLU A 72 15.09 3.86 6.93
C GLU A 72 16.47 3.42 6.43
N ARG A 73 16.49 2.60 5.38
CA ARG A 73 17.74 2.01 4.86
C ARG A 73 18.54 2.98 3.99
N TYR A 74 17.88 3.83 3.22
CA TYR A 74 18.51 4.63 2.16
C TYR A 74 18.30 6.15 2.32
N GLY A 75 17.49 6.60 3.29
CA GLY A 75 17.10 7.99 3.46
C GLY A 75 15.86 8.38 2.63
N ALA A 76 15.39 9.61 2.80
CA ALA A 76 14.16 10.11 2.17
C ALA A 76 14.33 10.63 0.73
N ASP A 77 15.57 10.81 0.26
CA ASP A 77 15.87 11.22 -1.13
C ASP A 77 15.80 10.00 -2.06
N PHE A 78 14.57 9.58 -2.32
CA PHE A 78 14.27 8.47 -3.20
C PHE A 78 14.28 8.92 -4.66
N MET A 79 15.46 9.23 -5.19
CA MET A 79 15.68 9.36 -6.64
C MET A 79 16.13 8.00 -7.16
N TYR A 80 15.16 7.11 -7.44
CA TYR A 80 15.44 5.79 -8.00
C TYR A 80 15.95 5.95 -9.44
N ASP A 81 17.26 5.79 -9.64
CA ASP A 81 17.82 5.50 -10.96
C ASP A 81 17.74 3.98 -11.18
N HIS A 82 17.00 3.55 -12.20
CA HIS A 82 16.86 2.14 -12.59
C HIS A 82 18.11 1.57 -13.29
N SER A 83 19.25 2.27 -13.25
CA SER A 83 20.47 1.86 -13.93
C SER A 83 21.32 0.80 -13.18
N GLU A 84 20.98 0.49 -11.92
CA GLU A 84 21.75 -0.48 -11.11
C GLU A 84 20.85 -1.53 -10.43
N GLU A 85 20.34 -2.49 -11.20
CA GLU A 85 20.11 -3.85 -10.68
C GLU A 85 20.97 -4.84 -11.51
N PRO A 86 21.66 -5.81 -10.87
CA PRO A 86 22.51 -6.80 -11.55
C PRO A 86 21.73 -7.82 -12.39
#